data_AF-A0A1T2XCA7-F1
#
_entry.id   AF-A0A1T2XCA7-F1
#
_cell.length_a   1.000
_cell.length_b   1.000
_cell.length_c   1.000
_cell.angle_alpha   90.00
_cell.angle_beta   90.00
_cell.angle_gamma   90.00
#
_symmetry.space_group_name_H-M   'P 1'
#
loop_
_entity.id
_entity.type
_entity.pdbx_description
1 polymer ?
#
loop_
_entity_poly.entity_id
_entity_poly.type
_entity_poly.pdbx_seq_one_letter_code
_entity_poly.pdbx_strand_id
1 'polypeptide(L)'
;MRIQGQFTLFDREEFEEWLMKQSFKRKVVLIQNHHTWSPDYKDFNGSNHFQRLDSMKSFHINDRGFSDIAQNLTTFPDGMIAVCRPFDVAPAGIKGANSNGICIEHFGNFDIGGDKMTDEHRKTILFLNAVLCKKFKLSISTESVVYHHWWSTDGDKVFNLKTGEKLKGSPSKTCPGTAFFGGNTVLDAQKNFIPLIATAFNDNGEDEDKLKLTNYQKTQLIEVLKGLLLQGVITDKSWVDKAQNDTLTVSELTWLNMIVIARK
;
A
#
# COMPACT_ATOMS: atom_id res chain seq x y z
N MET A 1 -4.72 15.32 -2.59
CA MET A 1 -3.31 15.59 -2.25
C MET A 1 -3.25 16.83 -1.38
N ARG A 2 -2.54 16.77 -0.26
CA ARG A 2 -2.37 17.90 0.68
C ARG A 2 -0.88 18.03 1.00
N ILE A 3 -0.32 19.24 1.05
CA ILE A 3 1.12 19.46 1.23
C ILE A 3 1.36 20.41 2.40
N GLN A 4 2.33 20.08 3.27
CA GLN A 4 2.84 20.99 4.30
C GLN A 4 4.34 20.71 4.53
N GLY A 5 5.18 21.73 4.35
CA GLY A 5 6.62 21.56 4.41
C GLY A 5 7.11 20.53 3.38
N GLN A 6 7.89 19.54 3.83
CA GLN A 6 8.34 18.45 2.97
C GLN A 6 7.32 17.32 2.78
N PHE A 7 6.24 17.32 3.57
CA PHE A 7 5.31 16.21 3.65
C PHE A 7 4.19 16.38 2.64
N THR A 8 3.86 15.28 1.95
CA THR A 8 2.68 15.22 1.08
C THR A 8 1.77 14.10 1.52
N LEU A 9 0.51 14.41 1.76
CA LEU A 9 -0.53 13.49 2.22
C LEU A 9 -1.47 13.14 1.06
N PHE A 10 -1.78 11.86 0.94
CA PHE A 10 -2.59 11.25 -0.11
C PHE A 10 -3.60 10.29 0.51
N ASP A 11 -4.75 10.13 -0.12
CA ASP A 11 -5.46 8.85 -0.01
C ASP A 11 -4.76 7.76 -0.86
N ARG A 12 -5.34 6.56 -0.94
CA ARG A 12 -4.75 5.44 -1.67
C ARG A 12 -4.69 5.69 -3.18
N GLU A 13 -5.79 6.16 -3.76
CA GLU A 13 -5.92 6.36 -5.21
C GLU A 13 -4.95 7.46 -5.67
N GLU A 14 -4.94 8.59 -4.95
CA GLU A 14 -4.02 9.69 -5.22
C GLU A 14 -2.55 9.26 -5.10
N PHE A 15 -2.24 8.39 -4.12
CA PHE A 15 -0.88 7.89 -3.92
C PHE A 15 -0.42 6.98 -5.06
N GLU A 16 -1.23 6.02 -5.51
CA GLU A 16 -0.86 5.15 -6.63
C GLU A 16 -0.65 5.95 -7.90
N GLU A 17 -1.57 6.86 -8.23
CA GLU A 17 -1.41 7.72 -9.40
C GLU A 17 -0.11 8.53 -9.35
N TRP A 18 0.19 9.13 -8.19
CA TRP A 18 1.42 9.88 -7.99
C TRP A 18 2.64 8.98 -8.14
N LEU A 19 2.67 7.83 -7.45
CA LEU A 19 3.79 6.90 -7.42
C LEU A 19 4.10 6.35 -8.81
N MET A 20 3.08 5.99 -9.58
CA MET A 20 3.25 5.39 -10.91
C MET A 20 3.85 6.38 -11.91
N LYS A 21 3.57 7.69 -11.76
CA LYS A 21 4.17 8.76 -12.58
C LYS A 21 5.62 9.09 -12.22
N GLN A 22 6.13 8.66 -11.05
CA GLN A 22 7.50 8.98 -10.64
C GLN A 22 8.57 8.12 -11.34
N SER A 23 9.77 8.66 -11.48
CA SER A 23 10.98 7.91 -11.82
C SER A 23 11.99 8.04 -10.69
N PHE A 24 12.52 6.93 -10.19
CA PHE A 24 13.51 6.90 -9.12
C PHE A 24 14.86 6.40 -9.64
N LYS A 25 15.95 6.98 -9.17
CA LYS A 25 17.33 6.64 -9.54
C LYS A 25 17.89 5.51 -8.66
N ARG A 26 17.44 5.42 -7.41
CA ARG A 26 17.92 4.40 -6.47
C ARG A 26 17.33 3.03 -6.77
N LYS A 27 18.15 1.98 -6.66
CA LYS A 27 17.67 0.60 -6.65
C LYS A 27 16.93 0.32 -5.35
N VAL A 28 15.66 -0.08 -5.45
CA VAL A 28 14.85 -0.54 -4.33
C VAL A 28 14.63 -2.03 -4.47
N VAL A 29 14.90 -2.78 -3.40
CA VAL A 29 14.67 -4.24 -3.34
C VAL A 29 13.92 -4.68 -2.08
N LEU A 30 13.77 -3.78 -1.09
CA LEU A 30 13.07 -4.07 0.17
C LEU A 30 12.00 -3.03 0.46
N ILE A 31 10.88 -3.48 0.98
CA ILE A 31 9.84 -2.68 1.64
C ILE A 31 9.87 -3.05 3.12
N GLN A 32 10.25 -2.10 3.97
CA GLN A 32 10.41 -2.28 5.40
C GLN A 32 9.14 -1.81 6.10
N ASN A 33 8.49 -2.69 6.85
CA ASN A 33 7.30 -2.38 7.64
C ASN A 33 7.69 -2.15 9.10
N HIS A 34 7.29 -0.99 9.60
CA HIS A 34 7.54 -0.52 10.94
C HIS A 34 6.24 -0.08 11.61
N HIS A 35 6.26 0.00 12.94
CA HIS A 35 5.28 0.75 13.69
C HIS A 35 5.99 1.84 14.47
N THR A 36 5.33 2.97 14.67
CA THR A 36 5.93 4.07 15.45
C THR A 36 6.18 3.66 16.89
N TRP A 37 5.33 2.77 17.45
CA TRP A 37 5.21 2.44 18.87
C TRP A 37 4.82 3.64 19.74
N SER A 38 5.51 4.76 19.59
CA SER A 38 5.13 6.09 20.04
C SER A 38 5.54 7.11 18.97
N PRO A 39 4.65 7.98 18.50
CA PRO A 39 3.24 8.13 18.89
C PRO A 39 2.38 6.90 18.52
N ASP A 40 1.24 6.71 19.19
CA ASP A 40 0.27 5.62 18.93
C ASP A 40 -1.14 6.19 18.71
N TYR A 41 -2.19 5.38 18.56
CA TYR A 41 -3.49 5.92 18.12
C TYR A 41 -4.09 6.99 19.05
N LYS A 42 -3.79 6.97 20.37
CA LYS A 42 -4.27 8.03 21.28
C LYS A 42 -3.67 9.41 20.98
N ASP A 43 -2.56 9.44 20.25
CA ASP A 43 -1.91 10.66 19.80
C ASP A 43 -2.55 11.24 18.51
N PHE A 44 -3.39 10.47 17.83
CA PHE A 44 -4.02 10.88 16.57
C PHE A 44 -5.44 11.39 16.79
N ASN A 45 -5.72 12.60 16.33
CA ASN A 45 -7.03 13.25 16.49
C ASN A 45 -7.84 13.34 15.19
N GLY A 46 -7.41 12.64 14.14
CA GLY A 46 -8.06 12.66 12.82
C GLY A 46 -7.68 13.84 11.91
N SER A 47 -6.93 14.82 12.41
CA SER A 47 -6.56 16.03 11.63
C SER A 47 -5.12 16.50 11.82
N ASN A 48 -4.36 15.88 12.72
CA ASN A 48 -3.02 16.30 13.10
C ASN A 48 -1.88 15.58 12.37
N HIS A 49 -2.11 15.06 11.15
CA HIS A 49 -1.12 14.30 10.38
C HIS A 49 0.22 15.03 10.27
N PHE A 50 0.21 16.26 9.74
CA PHE A 50 1.43 17.04 9.53
C PHE A 50 2.13 17.38 10.85
N GLN A 51 1.37 17.76 11.89
CA GLN A 51 1.93 18.01 13.22
C GLN A 51 2.65 16.77 13.78
N ARG A 52 2.11 15.57 13.55
CA ARG A 52 2.73 14.31 13.98
C ARG A 52 3.98 13.98 13.17
N LEU A 53 3.97 14.22 11.87
CA LEU A 53 5.15 14.06 11.02
C LEU A 53 6.28 15.03 11.42
N ASP A 54 5.95 16.30 11.67
CA ASP A 54 6.91 17.31 12.15
C ASP A 54 7.48 16.94 13.53
N SER A 55 6.64 16.46 14.46
CA SER A 55 7.08 15.98 15.77
C SER A 55 8.03 14.77 15.66
N MET A 56 7.69 13.78 14.84
CA MET A 56 8.55 12.60 14.60
C MET A 56 9.86 13.00 13.93
N LYS A 57 9.83 13.92 12.95
CA LYS A 57 11.03 14.46 12.32
C LYS A 57 11.93 15.16 13.35
N SER A 58 11.35 16.02 14.19
CA SER A 58 12.08 16.76 15.21
C SER A 58 12.78 15.82 16.19
N PHE A 59 12.08 14.79 16.66
CA PHE A 59 12.67 13.75 17.51
C PHE A 59 13.80 13.00 16.80
N HIS A 60 13.61 12.61 15.53
CA HIS A 60 14.65 11.94 14.76
C HIS A 60 15.92 12.80 14.59
N ILE A 61 15.76 14.11 14.38
CA ILE A 61 16.91 15.01 14.23
C ILE A 61 17.58 15.28 15.58
N ASN A 62 16.81 15.73 16.57
CA ASN A 62 17.35 16.27 17.81
C ASN A 62 17.78 15.18 18.80
N ASP A 63 17.08 14.04 18.83
CA ASP A 63 17.31 12.98 19.82
C ASP A 63 18.01 11.74 19.22
N ARG A 64 17.86 11.51 17.90
CA ARG A 64 18.51 10.38 17.21
C ARG A 64 19.68 10.79 16.32
N GLY A 65 19.90 12.09 16.10
CA GLY A 65 20.98 12.59 15.25
C GLY A 65 20.81 12.22 13.77
N PHE A 66 19.58 11.93 13.33
CA PHE A 66 19.31 11.68 11.93
C PHE A 66 19.30 12.99 11.15
N SER A 67 19.58 12.93 9.85
CA SER A 67 19.52 14.12 8.98
C SER A 67 18.08 14.57 8.67
N ASP A 68 17.11 13.68 8.89
CA ASP A 68 15.68 13.89 8.60
C ASP A 68 14.86 12.82 9.35
N ILE A 69 13.54 12.88 9.22
CA ILE A 69 12.62 11.80 9.60
C ILE A 69 13.09 10.46 9.02
N ALA A 70 12.99 9.37 9.78
CA ALA A 70 13.62 8.10 9.45
C ALA A 70 13.03 7.44 8.20
N GLN A 71 11.72 7.47 8.08
CA GLN A 71 10.95 6.74 7.08
C GLN A 71 10.73 7.51 5.78
N ASN A 72 10.55 6.76 4.68
CA ASN A 72 10.12 7.33 3.41
C ASN A 72 8.61 7.59 3.39
N LEU A 73 7.84 6.73 4.06
CA LEU A 73 6.38 6.76 4.07
C LEU A 73 5.84 6.60 5.49
N THR A 74 4.72 7.24 5.78
CA THR A 74 3.92 6.98 6.98
C THR A 74 2.48 6.69 6.61
N THR A 75 1.84 5.71 7.26
CA THR A 75 0.40 5.46 7.12
C THR A 75 -0.33 5.77 8.42
N PHE A 76 -1.58 6.22 8.32
CA PHE A 76 -2.38 6.69 9.45
C PHE A 76 -3.64 5.84 9.69
N PRO A 77 -4.22 5.93 10.91
CA PRO A 77 -5.43 5.17 11.30
C PRO A 77 -6.66 5.42 10.41
N ASP A 78 -6.73 6.59 9.78
CA ASP A 78 -7.81 7.00 8.87
C ASP A 78 -7.57 6.59 7.40
N GLY A 79 -6.48 5.88 7.12
CA GLY A 79 -6.13 5.39 5.79
C GLY A 79 -5.33 6.35 4.92
N MET A 80 -4.91 7.50 5.46
CA MET A 80 -4.05 8.43 4.72
C MET A 80 -2.60 7.93 4.66
N ILE A 81 -1.92 8.25 3.55
CA ILE A 81 -0.52 7.93 3.28
C ILE A 81 0.27 9.24 3.17
N ALA A 82 1.36 9.37 3.91
CA ALA A 82 2.27 10.51 3.82
C ALA A 82 3.59 10.12 3.17
N VAL A 83 3.98 10.81 2.10
CA VAL A 83 5.35 10.84 1.60
C VAL A 83 6.18 11.77 2.47
N CYS A 84 7.29 11.24 2.99
CA CYS A 84 8.13 11.86 4.01
C CYS A 84 9.55 12.11 3.48
N ARG A 85 10.48 11.19 3.71
CA ARG A 85 11.82 11.26 3.13
C ARG A 85 11.76 10.89 1.63
N PRO A 86 12.44 11.63 0.73
CA PRO A 86 12.48 11.30 -0.69
C PRO A 86 12.91 9.85 -0.95
N PHE A 87 12.31 9.18 -1.93
CA PHE A 87 12.56 7.75 -2.21
C PHE A 87 13.98 7.47 -2.75
N ASP A 88 14.60 8.48 -3.37
CA ASP A 88 16.00 8.46 -3.81
C ASP A 88 17.00 8.64 -2.66
N VAL A 89 16.52 8.88 -1.43
CA VAL A 89 17.34 8.91 -0.22
C VAL A 89 17.00 7.68 0.62
N ALA A 90 18.04 6.91 0.98
CA ALA A 90 17.86 5.75 1.84
C ALA A 90 17.21 6.15 3.19
N PRO A 91 16.27 5.36 3.73
CA PRO A 91 15.70 5.60 5.04
C PRO A 91 16.73 5.38 6.15
N ALA A 92 16.35 5.75 7.37
CA ALA A 92 17.01 5.35 8.61
C ALA A 92 16.15 4.34 9.39
N GLY A 93 15.53 3.38 8.68
CA GLY A 93 14.61 2.39 9.24
C GLY A 93 15.35 1.19 9.84
N ILE A 94 15.73 0.23 9.00
CA ILE A 94 16.45 -0.98 9.40
C ILE A 94 17.96 -0.85 9.13
N LYS A 95 18.76 -0.74 10.21
CA LYS A 95 20.22 -0.79 10.11
C LYS A 95 20.64 -2.09 9.39
N GLY A 96 21.59 -2.00 8.46
CA GLY A 96 22.01 -3.13 7.62
C GLY A 96 21.10 -3.43 6.41
N ALA A 97 19.93 -2.80 6.30
CA ALA A 97 19.00 -2.97 5.16
C ALA A 97 18.50 -1.66 4.52
N ASN A 98 18.98 -0.50 4.98
CA ASN A 98 18.52 0.81 4.49
C ASN A 98 18.88 1.11 3.03
N SER A 99 20.07 0.74 2.56
CA SER A 99 20.61 1.21 1.26
C SER A 99 19.67 0.95 0.08
N ASN A 100 18.95 -0.17 0.08
CA ASN A 100 17.98 -0.54 -0.97
C ASN A 100 16.55 -0.69 -0.43
N GLY A 101 16.26 -0.18 0.77
CA GLY A 101 14.94 -0.28 1.40
C GLY A 101 14.11 0.98 1.22
N ILE A 102 12.78 0.82 1.11
CA ILE A 102 11.79 1.87 1.37
C ILE A 102 11.19 1.57 2.74
N CYS A 103 11.29 2.51 3.67
CA CYS A 103 10.72 2.36 5.01
C CYS A 103 9.32 2.94 5.09
N ILE A 104 8.37 2.13 5.55
CA ILE A 104 6.99 2.51 5.88
C ILE A 104 6.84 2.45 7.40
N GLU A 105 6.56 3.59 8.00
CA GLU A 105 6.25 3.72 9.41
C GLU A 105 4.73 3.77 9.61
N HIS A 106 4.14 2.69 10.11
CA HIS A 106 2.71 2.66 10.40
C HIS A 106 2.46 3.35 11.75
N PHE A 107 1.73 4.46 11.75
CA PHE A 107 1.44 5.21 12.95
C PHE A 107 0.58 4.37 13.90
N GLY A 108 1.13 3.91 15.02
CA GLY A 108 0.46 3.04 15.99
C GLY A 108 1.42 2.18 16.81
N ASN A 109 0.90 1.56 17.86
CA ASN A 109 1.54 0.51 18.63
C ASN A 109 0.85 -0.84 18.39
N PHE A 110 1.27 -1.59 17.38
CA PHE A 110 0.70 -2.92 17.09
C PHE A 110 1.35 -4.08 17.86
N ASP A 111 1.92 -3.84 19.04
CA ASP A 111 2.19 -4.91 20.00
C ASP A 111 0.90 -5.44 20.62
N ILE A 112 0.92 -6.67 21.13
CA ILE A 112 -0.21 -7.24 21.89
C ILE A 112 -0.53 -6.32 23.08
N GLY A 113 -1.80 -5.93 23.19
CA GLY A 113 -2.27 -4.97 24.20
C GLY A 113 -2.11 -3.50 23.82
N GLY A 114 -1.54 -3.21 22.65
CA GLY A 114 -1.51 -1.87 22.06
C GLY A 114 -2.76 -1.56 21.23
N ASP A 115 -2.55 -0.80 20.15
CA ASP A 115 -3.60 -0.34 19.25
C ASP A 115 -4.26 -1.51 18.50
N LYS A 116 -5.59 -1.46 18.44
CA LYS A 116 -6.35 -2.26 17.49
C LYS A 116 -6.34 -1.56 16.13
N MET A 117 -5.60 -2.13 15.18
CA MET A 117 -5.55 -1.62 13.80
C MET A 117 -6.98 -1.47 13.23
N THR A 118 -7.31 -0.28 12.75
CA THR A 118 -8.59 0.01 12.08
C THR A 118 -8.65 -0.68 10.73
N ASP A 119 -9.84 -0.92 10.21
CA ASP A 119 -10.03 -1.51 8.88
C ASP A 119 -9.41 -0.65 7.77
N GLU A 120 -9.54 0.68 7.86
CA GLU A 120 -8.95 1.58 6.85
C GLU A 120 -7.43 1.60 6.90
N HIS A 121 -6.82 1.57 8.09
CA HIS A 121 -5.36 1.47 8.19
C HIS A 121 -4.89 0.10 7.67
N ARG A 122 -5.58 -0.98 8.05
CA ARG A 122 -5.29 -2.33 7.55
C ARG A 122 -5.30 -2.40 6.02
N LYS A 123 -6.37 -1.90 5.38
CA LYS A 123 -6.47 -1.87 3.92
C LYS A 123 -5.36 -1.03 3.29
N THR A 124 -5.02 0.11 3.90
CA THR A 124 -3.96 1.00 3.43
C THR A 124 -2.58 0.35 3.51
N ILE A 125 -2.28 -0.37 4.58
CA ILE A 125 -1.00 -1.09 4.72
C ILE A 125 -0.85 -2.17 3.64
N LEU A 126 -1.91 -2.95 3.40
CA LEU A 126 -1.92 -3.99 2.36
C LEU A 126 -1.77 -3.38 0.96
N PHE A 127 -2.57 -2.37 0.64
CA PHE A 127 -2.51 -1.62 -0.60
C PHE A 127 -1.11 -1.04 -0.85
N LEU A 128 -0.53 -0.40 0.17
CA LEU A 128 0.75 0.29 0.04
C LEU A 128 1.90 -0.69 -0.24
N ASN A 129 1.93 -1.83 0.46
CA ASN A 129 2.93 -2.87 0.16
C ASN A 129 2.74 -3.45 -1.25
N ALA A 130 1.49 -3.68 -1.68
CA ALA A 130 1.20 -4.19 -3.02
C ALA A 130 1.63 -3.22 -4.12
N VAL A 131 1.25 -1.94 -4.05
CA VAL A 131 1.58 -0.94 -5.08
C VAL A 131 3.09 -0.65 -5.14
N LEU A 132 3.79 -0.70 -4.00
CA LEU A 132 5.25 -0.58 -3.99
C LEU A 132 5.93 -1.80 -4.63
N CYS A 133 5.45 -3.02 -4.37
CA CYS A 133 5.91 -4.21 -5.08
C CYS A 133 5.68 -4.09 -6.59
N LYS A 134 4.51 -3.58 -7.02
CA LYS A 134 4.18 -3.30 -8.44
C LYS A 134 5.19 -2.31 -9.03
N LYS A 135 5.38 -1.16 -8.36
CA LYS A 135 6.25 -0.07 -8.82
C LYS A 135 7.70 -0.52 -9.02
N PHE A 136 8.22 -1.28 -8.05
CA PHE A 136 9.62 -1.71 -8.03
C PHE A 136 9.86 -3.12 -8.59
N LYS A 137 8.80 -3.76 -9.12
CA LYS A 137 8.84 -5.12 -9.69
C LYS A 137 9.41 -6.15 -8.71
N LEU A 138 8.97 -6.08 -7.46
CA LEU A 138 9.41 -6.98 -6.39
C LEU A 138 8.47 -8.17 -6.28
N SER A 139 9.02 -9.33 -5.91
CA SER A 139 8.21 -10.47 -5.52
C SER A 139 7.49 -10.18 -4.21
N ILE A 140 6.22 -10.59 -4.10
CA ILE A 140 5.47 -10.52 -2.84
C ILE A 140 5.88 -11.71 -1.98
N SER A 141 6.97 -11.54 -1.23
CA SER A 141 7.50 -12.55 -0.31
C SER A 141 8.21 -11.90 0.86
N THR A 142 8.56 -12.69 1.87
CA THR A 142 9.35 -12.24 3.03
C THR A 142 10.80 -11.89 2.71
N GLU A 143 11.25 -12.06 1.46
CA GLU A 143 12.58 -11.60 1.02
C GLU A 143 12.55 -10.15 0.49
N SER A 144 11.38 -9.65 0.12
CA SER A 144 11.19 -8.29 -0.41
C SER A 144 10.32 -7.42 0.51
N VAL A 145 9.31 -8.00 1.16
CA VAL A 145 8.43 -7.34 2.14
C VAL A 145 8.84 -7.80 3.53
N VAL A 146 9.47 -6.90 4.29
CA VAL A 146 10.22 -7.27 5.49
C VAL A 146 9.78 -6.51 6.72
N TYR A 147 9.95 -7.13 7.88
CA TYR A 147 9.70 -6.50 9.18
C TYR A 147 11.01 -6.11 9.85
N HIS A 148 10.97 -5.02 10.62
CA HIS A 148 12.13 -4.57 11.41
C HIS A 148 12.59 -5.62 12.43
N HIS A 149 11.67 -6.42 13.00
CA HIS A 149 11.94 -7.51 13.94
C HIS A 149 12.95 -8.54 13.39
N TRP A 150 13.13 -8.61 12.07
CA TRP A 150 14.00 -9.61 11.46
C TRP A 150 15.47 -9.22 11.42
N TRP A 151 15.80 -8.05 11.96
CA TRP A 151 17.17 -7.57 12.17
C TRP A 151 17.43 -7.27 13.66
N SER A 152 18.68 -7.46 14.05
CA SER A 152 19.20 -7.04 15.35
C SER A 152 19.35 -5.51 15.40
N THR A 153 19.61 -4.98 16.58
CA THR A 153 19.99 -3.57 16.78
C THR A 153 21.26 -3.18 16.04
N ASP A 154 22.15 -4.14 15.79
CA ASP A 154 23.43 -3.92 15.11
C ASP A 154 23.31 -3.95 13.59
N GLY A 155 22.21 -4.49 13.07
CA GLY A 155 21.88 -4.55 11.66
C GLY A 155 22.12 -5.91 11.01
N ASP A 156 22.29 -6.96 11.81
CA ASP A 156 22.42 -8.34 11.34
C ASP A 156 21.04 -8.99 11.23
N LYS A 157 20.83 -9.82 10.21
CA LYS A 157 19.62 -10.63 10.12
C LYS A 157 19.58 -11.64 11.26
N VAL A 158 18.44 -11.72 11.96
CA VAL A 158 18.21 -12.70 13.04
C VAL A 158 17.25 -13.81 12.62
N PHE A 159 16.74 -13.78 11.38
CA PHE A 159 15.99 -14.88 10.76
C PHE A 159 16.47 -15.14 9.33
N ASN A 160 16.35 -16.40 8.92
CA ASN A 160 16.32 -16.76 7.51
C ASN A 160 14.99 -16.29 6.92
N LEU A 161 15.03 -15.34 6.00
CA LEU A 161 13.83 -14.71 5.46
C LEU A 161 12.98 -15.63 4.58
N LYS A 162 13.52 -16.78 4.14
CA LYS A 162 12.79 -17.76 3.35
C LYS A 162 12.17 -18.85 4.20
N THR A 163 12.91 -19.39 5.17
CA THR A 163 12.46 -20.52 5.99
C THR A 163 11.83 -20.10 7.32
N GLY A 164 12.07 -18.87 7.75
CA GLY A 164 11.69 -18.37 9.08
C GLY A 164 12.52 -18.93 10.23
N GLU A 165 13.58 -19.68 9.94
CA GLU A 165 14.50 -20.20 10.96
C GLU A 165 15.20 -19.04 11.68
N LYS A 166 15.22 -19.09 13.02
CA LYS A 166 15.94 -18.11 13.82
C LYS A 166 17.45 -18.33 13.70
N LEU A 167 18.16 -17.28 13.34
CA LEU A 167 19.62 -17.28 13.26
C LEU A 167 20.23 -16.93 14.63
N LYS A 168 21.48 -17.34 14.85
CA LYS A 168 22.26 -16.87 16.01
C LYS A 168 22.48 -15.36 15.87
N GLY A 169 22.15 -14.59 16.91
CA GLY A 169 22.34 -13.15 16.88
C GLY A 169 21.78 -12.45 18.11
N SER A 170 22.10 -11.16 18.22
CA SER A 170 21.64 -10.24 19.25
C SER A 170 20.10 -10.11 19.26
N PRO A 171 19.50 -9.62 20.37
CA PRO A 171 18.07 -9.39 20.45
C PRO A 171 17.55 -8.48 19.32
N SER A 172 16.35 -8.77 18.83
CA SER A 172 15.63 -7.90 17.89
C SER A 172 14.53 -7.10 18.58
N LYS A 173 14.08 -6.03 17.92
CA LYS A 173 12.99 -5.15 18.38
C LYS A 173 11.63 -5.79 18.09
N THR A 174 10.56 -5.41 18.78
CA THR A 174 9.21 -5.96 18.52
C THR A 174 8.56 -5.45 17.22
N CYS A 175 9.00 -4.29 16.72
CA CYS A 175 8.54 -3.61 15.51
C CYS A 175 8.43 -4.53 14.27
N PRO A 176 7.32 -4.54 13.50
CA PRO A 176 6.19 -3.61 13.53
C PRO A 176 5.12 -3.93 14.58
N GLY A 177 5.43 -4.79 15.55
CA GLY A 177 4.56 -5.11 16.67
C GLY A 177 4.15 -6.58 16.68
N THR A 178 4.12 -7.17 17.87
CA THR A 178 3.80 -8.58 18.15
C THR A 178 2.38 -9.01 17.77
N ALA A 179 1.47 -8.07 17.47
CA ALA A 179 0.13 -8.34 16.94
C ALA A 179 -0.05 -7.90 15.47
N PHE A 180 1.00 -7.39 14.81
CA PHE A 180 0.93 -6.87 13.45
C PHE A 180 0.58 -7.97 12.45
N PHE A 181 -0.64 -7.94 11.91
CA PHE A 181 -1.16 -9.00 11.03
C PHE A 181 -0.99 -10.41 11.62
N GLY A 182 -1.17 -10.56 12.93
CA GLY A 182 -1.14 -11.86 13.61
C GLY A 182 0.24 -12.30 14.11
N GLY A 183 1.29 -11.49 13.94
CA GLY A 183 2.60 -11.72 14.58
C GLY A 183 3.76 -11.04 13.85
N ASN A 184 4.92 -10.95 14.51
CA ASN A 184 6.10 -10.27 13.97
C ASN A 184 7.23 -11.21 13.51
N THR A 185 7.03 -12.53 13.54
CA THR A 185 8.02 -13.47 12.98
C THR A 185 7.90 -13.57 11.46
N VAL A 186 8.93 -14.13 10.80
CA VAL A 186 8.89 -14.42 9.37
C VAL A 186 7.74 -15.38 9.04
N LEU A 187 7.52 -16.41 9.87
CA LEU A 187 6.45 -17.39 9.68
C LEU A 187 5.06 -16.75 9.81
N ASP A 188 4.88 -15.82 10.76
CA ASP A 188 3.62 -15.09 10.90
C ASP A 188 3.32 -14.25 9.66
N ALA A 189 4.32 -13.55 9.11
CA ALA A 189 4.16 -12.79 7.89
C ALA A 189 3.83 -13.70 6.69
N GLN A 190 4.52 -14.84 6.53
CA GLN A 190 4.25 -15.81 5.47
C GLN A 190 2.81 -16.35 5.54
N LYS A 191 2.32 -16.60 6.74
CA LYS A 191 0.97 -17.14 6.96
C LYS A 191 -0.13 -16.09 6.78
N ASN A 192 0.10 -14.88 7.28
CA ASN A 192 -0.98 -13.93 7.53
C ASN A 192 -0.87 -12.61 6.76
N PHE A 193 0.33 -12.17 6.38
CA PHE A 193 0.52 -10.85 5.76
C PHE A 193 0.79 -10.94 4.26
N ILE A 194 1.76 -11.76 3.86
CA ILE A 194 2.16 -11.95 2.47
C ILE A 194 0.97 -12.38 1.58
N PRO A 195 0.12 -13.35 1.96
CA PRO A 195 -1.03 -13.73 1.15
C PRO A 195 -2.03 -12.58 0.95
N LEU A 196 -2.23 -11.75 1.98
CA LEU A 196 -3.16 -10.62 1.90
C LEU A 196 -2.64 -9.49 1.01
N ILE A 197 -1.32 -9.27 0.98
CA ILE A 197 -0.70 -8.34 0.03
C ILE A 197 -0.90 -8.87 -1.39
N ALA A 198 -0.73 -10.18 -1.61
CA ALA A 198 -0.95 -10.79 -2.92
C ALA A 198 -2.39 -10.64 -3.39
N THR A 199 -3.38 -10.81 -2.51
CA THR A 199 -4.80 -10.51 -2.82
C THR A 199 -4.97 -9.04 -3.20
N ALA A 200 -4.51 -8.10 -2.38
CA ALA A 200 -4.62 -6.68 -2.67
C ALA A 200 -3.91 -6.28 -3.98
N PHE A 201 -2.80 -6.94 -4.32
CA PHE A 201 -2.09 -6.74 -5.58
C PHE A 201 -2.91 -7.15 -6.80
N ASN A 202 -3.58 -8.30 -6.72
CA ASN A 202 -4.43 -8.80 -7.81
C ASN A 202 -5.68 -7.93 -7.98
N ASP A 203 -6.30 -7.49 -6.87
CA ASP A 203 -7.45 -6.59 -6.89
C ASP A 203 -7.10 -5.24 -7.56
N ASN A 204 -5.89 -4.72 -7.33
CA ASN A 204 -5.37 -3.52 -7.99
C ASN A 204 -5.07 -3.70 -9.50
N GLY A 205 -5.09 -4.94 -10.00
CA GLY A 205 -5.03 -5.26 -11.43
C GLY A 205 -6.41 -5.31 -12.10
N GLU A 206 -7.48 -5.51 -11.33
CA GLU A 206 -8.87 -5.55 -11.83
C GLU A 206 -9.52 -4.17 -11.87
N ASP A 207 -9.08 -3.22 -11.05
CA ASP A 207 -9.72 -1.89 -10.95
C ASP A 207 -9.53 -1.02 -12.21
N GLU A 208 -8.51 -1.30 -13.05
CA GLU A 208 -8.37 -0.68 -14.38
C GLU A 208 -9.43 -1.17 -15.38
N ASP A 209 -10.05 -2.33 -15.16
CA ASP A 209 -11.09 -2.88 -16.04
C ASP A 209 -12.51 -2.72 -15.48
N LYS A 210 -12.70 -2.35 -14.21
CA LYS A 210 -14.04 -2.15 -13.64
C LYS A 210 -14.69 -0.85 -14.13
N LEU A 211 -15.87 -0.97 -14.73
CA LEU A 211 -16.66 0.16 -15.22
C LEU A 211 -17.42 0.83 -14.05
N LYS A 212 -16.87 1.92 -13.50
CA LYS A 212 -17.53 2.71 -12.44
C LYS A 212 -18.49 3.73 -13.04
N LEU A 213 -19.81 3.53 -12.88
CA LEU A 213 -20.86 4.44 -13.36
C LEU A 213 -21.78 4.90 -12.23
N THR A 214 -22.28 6.14 -12.31
CA THR A 214 -23.45 6.55 -11.51
C THR A 214 -24.70 5.78 -11.95
N ASN A 215 -25.73 5.70 -11.09
CA ASN A 215 -27.01 5.07 -11.44
C ASN A 215 -27.62 5.64 -12.74
N TYR A 216 -27.53 6.96 -12.93
CA TYR A 216 -28.01 7.62 -14.14
C TYR A 216 -27.22 7.15 -15.39
N GLN A 217 -25.88 7.18 -15.33
CA GLN A 217 -25.03 6.73 -16.42
C GLN A 217 -25.24 5.25 -16.75
N LYS A 218 -25.43 4.40 -15.72
CA LYS A 218 -25.76 2.99 -15.87
C LYS A 218 -27.08 2.80 -16.61
N THR A 219 -28.12 3.52 -16.22
CA THR A 219 -29.42 3.48 -16.92
C THR A 219 -29.29 3.91 -18.38
N GLN A 220 -28.55 4.99 -18.67
CA GLN A 220 -28.33 5.44 -20.05
C GLN A 220 -27.58 4.39 -20.88
N LEU A 221 -26.53 3.78 -20.32
CA LEU A 221 -25.78 2.72 -21.01
C LEU A 221 -26.66 1.51 -21.33
N ILE A 222 -27.48 1.05 -20.38
CA ILE A 222 -28.41 -0.06 -20.59
C ILE A 222 -29.39 0.23 -21.73
N GLU A 223 -29.97 1.44 -21.78
CA GLU A 223 -30.90 1.82 -22.85
C GLU A 223 -30.22 1.88 -24.22
N VAL A 224 -28.99 2.38 -24.30
CA VAL A 224 -28.19 2.36 -25.55
C VAL A 224 -27.94 0.92 -26.01
N LEU A 225 -27.52 0.02 -25.10
CA LEU A 225 -27.25 -1.38 -25.44
C LEU A 225 -28.51 -2.12 -25.93
N LYS A 226 -29.68 -1.87 -25.30
CA LYS A 226 -30.97 -2.38 -25.80
C LYS A 226 -31.30 -1.83 -27.20
N GLY A 227 -31.07 -0.55 -27.44
CA GLY A 227 -31.27 0.07 -28.74
C GLY A 227 -30.42 -0.58 -29.84
N LEU A 228 -29.14 -0.84 -29.55
CA LEU A 228 -28.23 -1.52 -30.48
C LEU A 228 -28.67 -2.97 -30.76
N LEU A 229 -29.21 -3.69 -29.77
CA LEU A 229 -29.79 -5.02 -29.96
C LEU A 229 -31.02 -4.99 -30.87
N LEU A 230 -31.93 -4.04 -30.64
CA LEU A 230 -33.15 -3.88 -31.44
C LEU A 230 -32.83 -3.55 -32.90
N GLN A 231 -31.77 -2.78 -33.15
CA GLN A 231 -31.30 -2.44 -34.48
C GLN A 231 -30.47 -3.56 -35.14
N GLY A 232 -30.17 -4.65 -34.44
CA GLY A 232 -29.31 -5.73 -34.93
C GLY A 232 -27.83 -5.34 -35.07
N VAL A 233 -27.43 -4.18 -34.55
CA VAL A 233 -26.03 -3.71 -34.56
C VAL A 233 -25.17 -4.58 -33.65
N ILE A 234 -25.76 -5.10 -32.57
CA ILE A 234 -25.19 -6.17 -31.75
C ILE A 234 -26.26 -7.25 -31.60
N THR A 235 -25.87 -8.51 -31.39
CA THR A 235 -26.81 -9.65 -31.33
C THR A 235 -26.76 -10.41 -30.01
N ASP A 236 -25.67 -10.25 -29.25
CA ASP A 236 -25.51 -10.91 -27.96
C ASP A 236 -26.23 -10.13 -26.85
N LYS A 237 -27.20 -10.76 -26.18
CA LYS A 237 -27.94 -10.14 -25.08
C LYS A 237 -27.11 -9.96 -23.81
N SER A 238 -25.99 -10.68 -23.69
CA SER A 238 -25.12 -10.64 -22.52
C SER A 238 -24.58 -9.23 -22.22
N TRP A 239 -24.48 -8.36 -23.22
CA TRP A 239 -24.09 -6.96 -23.04
C TRP A 239 -25.02 -6.20 -22.08
N VAL A 240 -26.34 -6.40 -22.22
CA VAL A 240 -27.34 -5.77 -21.35
C VAL A 240 -27.31 -6.40 -19.96
N ASP A 241 -27.23 -7.73 -19.90
CA ASP A 241 -27.23 -8.47 -18.63
C ASP A 241 -26.00 -8.10 -17.77
N LYS A 242 -24.82 -7.97 -18.39
CA LYS A 242 -23.60 -7.54 -17.72
C LYS A 242 -23.69 -6.09 -17.22
N ALA A 243 -24.27 -5.20 -18.03
CA ALA A 243 -24.48 -3.81 -17.62
C ALA A 243 -25.49 -3.69 -16.46
N GLN A 244 -26.53 -4.54 -16.41
CA GLN A 244 -27.49 -4.55 -15.30
C GLN A 244 -26.88 -5.07 -14.01
N ASN A 245 -26.02 -6.09 -14.10
CA ASN A 245 -25.43 -6.78 -12.96
C ASN A 245 -24.08 -6.22 -12.48
N ASP A 246 -23.64 -5.06 -13.01
CA ASP A 246 -22.35 -4.44 -12.68
C ASP A 246 -21.13 -5.33 -12.97
N THR A 247 -21.23 -6.19 -13.99
CA THR A 247 -20.14 -7.08 -14.43
C THR A 247 -19.55 -6.71 -15.79
N LEU A 248 -20.10 -5.70 -16.47
CA LEU A 248 -19.56 -5.19 -17.72
C LEU A 248 -18.27 -4.40 -17.47
N THR A 249 -17.21 -4.72 -18.21
CA THR A 249 -15.89 -4.09 -18.01
C THR A 249 -15.61 -2.93 -18.98
N VAL A 250 -14.61 -2.10 -18.67
CA VAL A 250 -14.16 -0.99 -19.52
C VAL A 250 -13.61 -1.52 -20.84
N SER A 251 -12.85 -2.62 -20.82
CA SER A 251 -12.29 -3.24 -22.02
C SER A 251 -13.38 -3.84 -22.91
N GLU A 252 -14.36 -4.51 -22.32
CA GLU A 252 -15.52 -5.03 -23.02
C GLU A 252 -16.30 -3.91 -23.72
N LEU A 253 -16.57 -2.80 -23.01
CA LEU A 253 -17.26 -1.65 -23.58
C LEU A 253 -16.44 -0.96 -24.69
N THR A 254 -15.12 -0.89 -24.52
CA THR A 254 -14.20 -0.32 -25.51
C THR A 254 -14.20 -1.16 -26.80
N TRP A 255 -14.15 -2.49 -26.67
CA TRP A 255 -14.23 -3.41 -27.80
C TRP A 255 -15.57 -3.30 -28.55
N LEU A 256 -16.67 -3.21 -27.79
CA LEU A 256 -18.00 -2.99 -28.36
C LEU A 256 -18.04 -1.70 -29.20
N ASN A 257 -17.49 -0.61 -28.65
CA ASN A 257 -17.43 0.67 -29.36
C ASN A 257 -16.61 0.56 -30.67
N MET A 258 -15.48 -0.16 -30.66
CA MET A 258 -14.69 -0.40 -31.87
C MET A 258 -15.49 -1.14 -32.94
N ILE A 259 -16.26 -2.17 -32.58
CA ILE A 259 -17.12 -2.90 -33.52
C ILE A 259 -18.22 -2.01 -34.08
N VAL A 260 -18.90 -1.25 -33.22
CA VAL A 260 -20.00 -0.38 -33.62
C VAL A 260 -19.49 0.70 -34.58
N ILE A 261 -18.31 1.28 -34.32
CA ILE A 261 -17.68 2.27 -35.21
C ILE A 261 -17.29 1.64 -36.55
N ALA A 262 -16.72 0.43 -36.55
CA ALA A 262 -16.27 -0.25 -37.77
C ALA A 262 -17.42 -0.75 -38.68
N ARG A 263 -18.67 -0.72 -38.20
CA ARG A 263 -19.87 -1.08 -38.98
C ARG A 263 -20.52 0.11 -39.71
N LYS A 264 -20.01 1.33 -39.51
CA LYS A 264 -20.38 2.51 -40.32
C LYS A 264 -19.58 2.54 -41.61
#